data_AF-T1C3I1-F1
#
_entry.id   AF-T1C3I1-F1
#
_cell.length_a   1.000
_cell.length_b   1.000
_cell.length_c   1.000
_cell.angle_alpha   90.00
_cell.angle_beta   90.00
_cell.angle_gamma   90.00
#
_symmetry.space_group_name_H-M   'P 1'
#
loop_
_entity.id
_entity.type
_entity.pdbx_description
1 polymer ?
#
loop_
_entity_poly.entity_id
_entity_poly.type
_entity_poly.pdbx_seq_one_letter_code
_entity_poly.pdbx_strand_id
1 'polypeptide(L)' 'MRHPTEGTLRRYLDEPLAVPRTVREHLGSCGSCRTRLEAAMEDRALAARSLHSAGTEPDTQGAYRRLLESAR' A
#
# COMPACT_ATOMS: atom_id res chain seq x y z
N MET A 1 22.72 -11.20 2.17
CA MET A 1 21.44 -10.82 2.82
C MET A 1 20.33 -11.72 2.27
N ARG A 2 19.29 -12.04 3.04
CA ARG A 2 18.12 -12.78 2.54
C ARG A 2 17.19 -11.83 1.76
N HIS A 3 16.55 -12.30 0.70
CA HIS A 3 15.58 -11.49 -0.04
C HIS A 3 14.41 -11.04 0.86
N PRO A 4 13.94 -9.78 0.72
CA PRO A 4 12.77 -9.29 1.45
C PRO A 4 11.50 -10.07 1.10
N THR A 5 10.61 -10.16 2.09
CA THR A 5 9.27 -10.73 1.93
C THR A 5 8.40 -9.80 1.10
N GLU A 6 7.32 -10.31 0.52
CA GLU A 6 6.34 -9.47 -0.21
C GLU A 6 5.79 -8.34 0.66
N GLY A 7 5.44 -8.61 1.92
CA GLY A 7 4.98 -7.58 2.85
C GLY A 7 6.00 -6.47 3.10
N THR A 8 7.30 -6.78 3.04
CA THR A 8 8.36 -5.76 3.11
C THR A 8 8.41 -4.90 1.84
N LEU A 9 8.17 -5.49 0.66
CA LEU A 9 8.08 -4.75 -0.60
C LEU A 9 6.86 -3.82 -0.61
N ARG A 10 5.70 -4.30 -0.15
CA ARG A 10 4.50 -3.46 0.00
C ARG A 10 4.73 -2.30 0.98
N ARG A 11 5.31 -2.59 2.15
CA ARG A 11 5.70 -1.54 3.11
C ARG A 11 6.70 -0.55 2.52
N TYR A 12 7.63 -0.99 1.67
CA TYR A 12 8.55 -0.06 0.99
C TYR A 12 7.82 0.91 0.06
N LEU A 13 6.75 0.46 -0.62
CA LEU A 13 5.94 1.31 -1.49
C LEU A 13 5.08 2.31 -0.70
N ASP A 14 4.53 1.89 0.43
CA ASP A 14 3.61 2.71 1.21
C ASP A 14 4.35 3.61 2.22
N GLU A 15 5.39 3.08 2.86
CA GLU A 15 6.15 3.69 3.96
C GLU A 15 7.66 3.44 3.80
N PRO A 16 8.34 4.02 2.79
CA PRO A 16 9.73 3.70 2.48
C PRO A 16 10.70 4.00 3.63
N LEU A 17 10.40 4.99 4.47
CA LEU A 17 11.23 5.34 5.62
C LEU A 17 11.15 4.31 6.76
N ALA A 18 10.05 3.58 6.88
CA ALA A 18 9.85 2.53 7.87
C ALA A 18 10.60 1.22 7.55
N VAL A 19 11.09 1.06 6.32
CA VAL A 19 11.88 -0.10 5.90
C VAL A 19 13.35 0.10 6.28
N PRO A 20 14.04 -0.91 6.86
CA PRO A 20 15.45 -0.79 7.22
C PRO A 20 16.34 -0.34 6.05
N ARG A 21 17.30 0.55 6.32
CA ARG A 21 18.22 1.09 5.30
C ARG A 21 18.92 -0.01 4.48
N THR A 22 19.38 -1.07 5.13
CA THR A 22 20.02 -2.22 4.49
C THR A 22 19.13 -2.88 3.45
N VAL A 23 17.82 -2.99 3.71
CA VAL A 23 16.85 -3.51 2.75
C VAL A 23 16.67 -2.55 1.57
N ARG A 24 16.65 -1.24 1.81
CA ARG A 24 16.57 -0.24 0.72
C ARG A 24 17.79 -0.29 -0.20
N GLU A 25 18.98 -0.43 0.37
CA GLU A 25 20.24 -0.60 -0.38
C GLU A 25 20.24 -1.92 -1.17
N HIS A 26 19.72 -3.01 -0.58
CA HIS A 26 19.55 -4.29 -1.26
C HIS A 26 18.59 -4.19 -2.45
N LEU A 27 17.47 -3.48 -2.30
CA LEU A 27 16.51 -3.23 -3.39
C LEU A 27 17.14 -2.44 -4.56
N GLY A 28 18.07 -1.53 -4.26
CA GLY A 28 18.80 -0.77 -5.28
C GLY A 28 19.88 -1.56 -6.04
N SER A 29 20.29 -2.71 -5.53
CA SER A 29 21.40 -3.51 -6.08
C SER A 29 21.01 -4.90 -6.57
N CYS A 30 19.84 -5.41 -6.19
CA CYS A 30 19.39 -6.77 -6.53
C CYS A 30 18.29 -6.77 -7.61
N GLY A 31 18.62 -7.24 -8.82
CA GLY A 31 17.69 -7.30 -9.95
C GLY A 31 16.43 -8.11 -9.70
N SER A 32 16.53 -9.28 -9.04
CA SER A 32 15.37 -10.11 -8.71
C SER A 32 14.39 -9.40 -7.76
N CYS A 33 14.91 -8.67 -6.78
CA CYS A 33 14.06 -7.91 -5.87
C CYS A 33 13.42 -6.69 -6.54
N ARG A 34 14.11 -6.09 -7.52
CA ARG A 34 13.55 -5.02 -8.34
C ARG A 34 12.37 -5.51 -9.19
N THR A 35 12.50 -6.66 -9.86
CA THR A 35 11.38 -7.26 -10.61
C THR A 35 10.18 -7.57 -9.71
N ARG A 36 10.42 -8.08 -8.50
CA ARG A 36 9.34 -8.31 -7.52
C ARG A 36 8.70 -7.00 -7.02
N LEU A 37 9.49 -5.93 -6.93
CA LEU A 37 8.98 -4.61 -6.55
C LEU A 37 8.13 -4.00 -7.66
N GLU A 38 8.54 -4.14 -8.92
CA GLU A 38 7.76 -3.73 -10.10
C GLU A 38 6.38 -4.40 -10.11
N ALA A 39 6.32 -5.72 -9.89
CA ALA A 39 5.04 -6.44 -9.76
C ALA A 39 4.16 -5.89 -8.61
N ALA A 40 4.75 -5.57 -7.46
CA ALA A 40 4.01 -4.96 -6.36
C ALA A 40 3.50 -3.54 -6.69
N MET A 41 4.22 -2.78 -7.52
CA MET A 41 3.77 -1.48 -8.01
C MET A 41 2.58 -1.61 -8.96
N GLU A 42 2.60 -2.61 -9.84
CA GLU A 42 1.49 -2.92 -10.76
C GLU A 42 0.22 -3.29 -10.00
N ASP A 43 0.34 -4.16 -8.98
CA ASP A 43 -0.75 -4.53 -8.08
C ASP A 43 -1.35 -3.31 -7.38
N ARG A 44 -0.48 -2.43 -6.84
CA ARG A 44 -0.92 -1.18 -6.19
C ARG A 44 -1.67 -0.29 -7.18
N ALA A 45 -1.17 -0.15 -8.40
CA ALA A 45 -1.81 0.65 -9.43
C ALA A 45 -3.18 0.05 -9.84
N LEU A 46 -3.28 -1.27 -9.93
CA LEU A 46 -4.55 -1.96 -10.18
C LEU A 46 -5.56 -1.71 -9.05
N ALA A 47 -5.14 -1.87 -7.79
CA ALA A 47 -5.99 -1.61 -6.64
C ALA A 47 -6.48 -0.14 -6.62
N ALA A 48 -5.59 0.81 -6.88
CA ALA A 48 -5.95 2.23 -6.96
C ALA A 48 -7.00 2.48 -8.05
N ARG A 49 -6.85 1.89 -9.25
CA ARG A 49 -7.84 2.01 -10.33
C ARG A 49 -9.19 1.39 -9.97
N SER A 50 -9.19 0.21 -9.36
CA SER A 50 -10.41 -0.48 -8.94
C SER A 50 -11.18 0.30 -7.87
N LEU A 51 -10.45 0.88 -6.91
CA LEU A 51 -11.01 1.73 -5.86
C LEU A 51 -11.44 3.10 -6.38
N HIS A 52 -10.81 3.59 -7.46
CA HIS A 52 -11.18 4.82 -8.14
C HIS A 52 -12.42 4.66 -9.05
N SER A 53 -13.17 3.56 -8.95
CA SER A 53 -14.40 3.40 -9.74
C SER A 53 -15.35 4.58 -9.49
N ALA A 54 -15.66 5.28 -10.58
CA ALA A 54 -16.32 6.57 -10.57
C ALA A 54 -17.75 6.48 -10.03
N GLY A 55 -18.11 7.41 -9.15
CA GLY A 55 -19.49 7.92 -9.08
C GLY A 55 -20.27 7.70 -7.78
N THR A 56 -19.75 6.95 -6.80
CA THR A 56 -20.45 6.84 -5.51
C THR A 56 -19.94 7.90 -4.55
N GLU A 57 -20.67 9.01 -4.41
CA GLU A 57 -20.46 9.91 -3.28
C GLU A 57 -20.69 9.14 -1.97
N PRO A 58 -19.72 9.16 -1.03
CA PRO A 58 -19.94 8.54 0.27
C PRO A 58 -21.09 9.24 1.01
N ASP A 59 -22.01 8.46 1.60
CA ASP A 59 -23.03 8.99 2.54
C ASP A 59 -22.39 9.41 3.87
N THR A 60 -21.68 10.53 3.83
CA THR A 60 -20.98 11.11 4.97
C THR A 60 -21.95 11.49 6.09
N GLN A 61 -23.15 11.96 5.75
CA GLN A 61 -24.15 12.39 6.72
C GLN A 61 -24.78 11.22 7.47
N GLY A 62 -25.14 10.13 6.78
CA GLY A 62 -25.61 8.91 7.42
C GLY A 62 -24.51 8.23 8.24
N ALA A 63 -23.26 8.25 7.76
CA ALA A 63 -22.11 7.76 8.54
C ALA A 63 -21.92 8.55 9.84
N TYR A 64 -22.02 9.88 9.80
CA TYR A 64 -21.89 10.72 10.98
C TYR A 64 -23.03 10.49 12.00
N ARG A 65 -24.28 10.31 11.53
CA ARG A 65 -25.41 9.94 12.41
C ARG A 65 -25.15 8.65 13.16
N ARG A 66 -24.73 7.59 12.46
CA ARG A 66 -24.42 6.29 13.07
C ARG A 66 -23.30 6.40 14.11
N LEU A 67 -22.27 7.22 13.85
CA LEU A 67 -21.19 7.46 14.80
C LEU A 67 -21.70 8.08 16.10
N LEU A 68 -22.54 9.13 16.01
CA LEU A 68 -23.12 9.78 17.18
C LEU A 68 -24.04 8.84 17.98
N GLU A 69 -24.77 7.97 17.29
CA GLU A 69 -25.62 6.95 17.93
C GLU A 69 -24.79 5.89 18.67
N SER A 70 -23.65 5.48 18.11
CA SER A 70 -22.76 4.48 18.76
C SER A 70 -22.02 4.99 20.00
N ALA A 71 -21.96 6.31 20.18
CA ALA A 71 -21.28 6.96 21.31
C ALA A 71 -22.20 7.19 22.52
N ARG A 72 -23.47 6.77 22.45
CA ARG A 72 -24.46 6.83 23.54
C ARG A 72 -24.64 5.45 24.17
#